data_AF-A0A2A3TA74-F1
#
_entry.id   AF-A0A2A3TA74-F1
#
_cell.length_a   1.000
_cell.length_b   1.000
_cell.length_c   1.000
_cell.angle_alpha   90.00
_cell.angle_beta   90.00
_cell.angle_gamma   90.00
#
_symmetry.space_group_name_H-M   'P 1'
#
loop_
_entity.id
_entity.type
_entity.pdbx_description
1 polymer ?
#
loop_
_entity_poly.entity_id
_entity_poly.type
_entity_poly.pdbx_seq_one_letter_code
_entity_poly.pdbx_strand_id
1 'polypeptide(L)'
;MLSEKGKYATATENRRFVWAEIIWPLILEINDVIFTLQQFQNKRQRVCEEKNISINIPSRGLASLLQRGIIVKENNVYSIHYKLIPYMRLKAKCDYATAIHEVRIK
;
A
#
# COMPACT_ATOMS: atom_id res chain seq x y z
N MET A 1 25.98 9.00 -17.58
CA MET A 1 24.71 8.26 -17.78
C MET A 1 24.26 7.73 -16.43
N LEU A 2 23.17 8.26 -15.86
CA LEU A 2 22.53 7.64 -14.70
C LEU A 2 21.91 6.32 -15.19
N SER A 3 22.42 5.19 -14.72
CA SER A 3 21.90 3.87 -15.08
C SER A 3 20.40 3.82 -14.76
N GLU A 4 19.57 3.42 -15.74
CA GLU A 4 18.15 3.22 -15.49
C GLU A 4 17.92 2.28 -14.30
N LYS A 5 16.98 2.66 -13.44
CA LYS A 5 16.67 1.90 -12.23
C LYS A 5 16.20 0.50 -12.60
N GLY A 6 16.90 -0.52 -12.08
CA GLY A 6 16.57 -1.92 -12.37
C GLY A 6 15.15 -2.30 -11.93
N LYS A 7 14.53 -3.26 -12.65
CA LYS A 7 13.12 -3.67 -12.47
C LYS A 7 12.71 -3.92 -11.00
N TYR A 8 13.58 -4.57 -10.22
CA TYR A 8 13.32 -4.86 -8.81
C TYR A 8 13.30 -3.63 -7.91
N ALA A 9 14.18 -2.66 -8.17
CA ALA A 9 14.23 -1.40 -7.43
C ALA A 9 12.98 -0.56 -7.71
N THR A 10 12.55 -0.49 -8.98
CA THR A 10 11.30 0.17 -9.39
C THR A 10 10.07 -0.48 -8.74
N ALA A 11 10.00 -1.82 -8.73
CA ALA A 11 8.90 -2.52 -8.05
C ALA A 11 8.86 -2.25 -6.55
N THR A 12 10.02 -2.12 -5.89
CA THR A 12 10.11 -1.80 -4.46
C THR A 12 9.65 -0.38 -4.17
N GLU A 13 10.05 0.59 -5.00
CA GLU A 13 9.58 1.97 -4.90
C GLU A 13 8.06 2.06 -5.05
N ASN A 14 7.49 1.37 -6.05
CA ASN A 14 6.04 1.35 -6.25
C ASN A 14 5.30 0.77 -5.04
N ARG A 15 5.84 -0.29 -4.40
CA ARG A 15 5.26 -0.83 -3.15
C ARG A 15 5.31 0.18 -2.02
N ARG A 16 6.46 0.84 -1.81
CA ARG A 16 6.64 1.86 -0.77
C ARG A 16 5.66 3.02 -0.98
N PHE A 17 5.56 3.51 -2.21
CA PHE A 17 4.66 4.59 -2.58
C PHE A 17 3.19 4.21 -2.32
N VAL A 18 2.72 3.08 -2.86
CA VAL A 18 1.33 2.65 -2.69
C VAL A 18 0.98 2.42 -1.22
N TRP A 19 1.90 1.84 -0.45
CA TRP A 19 1.69 1.64 0.98
C TRP A 19 1.58 2.97 1.72
N ALA A 20 2.59 3.84 1.58
CA ALA A 20 2.73 5.05 2.38
C ALA A 20 1.72 6.15 2.01
N GLU A 21 1.38 6.26 0.73
CA GLU A 21 0.60 7.39 0.21
C GLU A 21 -0.87 7.04 0.00
N ILE A 22 -1.19 5.76 -0.21
CA ILE A 22 -2.55 5.34 -0.57
C ILE A 22 -3.13 4.44 0.50
N ILE A 23 -2.56 3.25 0.71
CA ILE A 23 -3.22 2.21 1.53
C ILE A 23 -3.18 2.55 3.01
N TRP A 24 -2.02 2.86 3.58
CA TRP A 24 -1.93 3.15 5.01
C TRP A 24 -2.77 4.39 5.39
N PRO A 25 -2.71 5.52 4.66
CA PRO A 25 -3.60 6.64 4.91
C PRO A 25 -5.08 6.27 4.76
N LEU A 26 -5.45 5.48 3.74
CA LEU A 26 -6.83 5.04 3.54
C LEU A 26 -7.35 4.24 4.74
N ILE A 27 -6.57 3.29 5.26
CA ILE A 27 -6.89 2.49 6.43
C ILE A 27 -7.12 3.38 7.67
N LEU A 28 -6.25 4.37 7.88
CA LEU A 28 -6.39 5.32 8.98
C LEU A 28 -7.60 6.26 8.80
N GLU A 29 -7.91 6.65 7.57
CA GLU A 29 -9.04 7.52 7.23
C GLU A 29 -10.39 6.83 7.45
N ILE A 30 -10.52 5.58 7.01
CA ILE A 30 -11.74 4.80 7.21
C ILE A 30 -11.83 4.19 8.60
N ASN A 31 -10.71 4.13 9.33
CA ASN A 31 -10.58 3.51 10.65
C ASN A 31 -11.08 2.05 10.67
N ASP A 32 -10.79 1.33 9.60
CA ASP A 32 -11.17 -0.07 9.36
C ASP A 32 -9.98 -0.79 8.70
N VAL A 33 -9.86 -2.08 8.96
CA VAL A 33 -8.84 -2.96 8.38
C VAL A 33 -9.22 -3.39 6.96
N ILE A 34 -10.48 -3.19 6.55
CA ILE A 34 -11.05 -3.58 5.27
C ILE A 34 -11.31 -2.34 4.38
N PHE A 35 -11.01 -2.44 3.10
CA PHE A 35 -11.37 -1.44 2.09
C PHE A 35 -11.80 -2.07 0.76
N THR A 36 -12.61 -1.37 -0.01
CA THR A 36 -13.07 -1.78 -1.34
C THR A 36 -12.10 -1.34 -2.44
N LEU A 37 -12.19 -1.97 -3.62
CA LEU A 37 -11.45 -1.51 -4.79
C LEU A 37 -11.74 -0.04 -5.13
N GLN A 38 -12.99 0.39 -4.98
CA GLN A 38 -13.41 1.76 -5.27
C GLN A 38 -12.78 2.77 -4.31
N GLN A 39 -12.72 2.45 -3.00
CA GLN A 39 -12.04 3.29 -2.01
C GLN A 39 -10.56 3.46 -2.35
N PHE A 40 -9.88 2.36 -2.73
CA PHE A 40 -8.49 2.42 -3.20
C PHE A 40 -8.35 3.28 -4.46
N GLN A 41 -9.20 3.08 -5.47
CA GLN A 41 -9.13 3.83 -6.73
C GLN A 41 -9.35 5.33 -6.52
N ASN A 42 -10.30 5.71 -5.67
CA ASN A 42 -10.58 7.10 -5.32
C ASN A 42 -9.40 7.75 -4.60
N LYS A 43 -8.83 7.08 -3.59
CA LYS A 43 -7.65 7.60 -2.87
C LYS A 43 -6.45 7.73 -3.80
N ARG A 44 -6.18 6.72 -4.63
CA ARG A 44 -5.13 6.75 -5.64
C ARG A 44 -5.29 7.93 -6.59
N GLN A 45 -6.50 8.18 -7.08
CA GLN A 45 -6.77 9.29 -8.01
C GLN A 45 -6.38 10.63 -7.37
N ARG A 46 -6.88 10.91 -6.16
CA ARG A 46 -6.57 12.14 -5.42
C ARG A 46 -5.07 12.33 -5.22
N VAL A 47 -4.38 11.28 -4.73
CA VAL A 47 -2.92 11.31 -4.52
C VAL A 47 -2.17 11.56 -5.83
N CYS A 48 -2.64 10.97 -6.95
CA CYS A 48 -2.01 11.17 -8.25
C CYS A 48 -2.16 12.61 -8.75
N GLU A 49 -3.35 13.18 -8.58
CA GLU A 49 -3.63 14.59 -8.92
C GLU A 49 -2.81 15.54 -8.05
N GLU A 50 -2.81 15.35 -6.73
CA GLU A 50 -2.07 16.17 -5.76
C GLU A 50 -0.56 16.17 -6.01
N LYS A 51 0.00 15.01 -6.41
CA LYS A 51 1.45 14.85 -6.64
C LYS A 51 1.86 15.01 -8.10
N ASN A 52 0.92 15.29 -9.01
CA ASN A 52 1.14 15.36 -10.46
C ASN A 52 1.88 14.13 -11.02
N ILE A 53 1.44 12.93 -10.63
CA ILE A 53 2.02 11.66 -11.07
C ILE A 53 1.04 10.85 -11.92
N SER A 54 1.57 10.04 -12.84
CA SER A 54 0.73 9.15 -13.65
C SER A 54 0.12 8.03 -12.81
N ILE A 55 -1.19 7.79 -13.01
CA ILE A 55 -1.95 6.68 -12.39
C ILE A 55 -1.41 5.28 -12.72
N ASN A 56 -0.55 5.17 -13.74
CA ASN A 56 0.09 3.91 -14.12
C ASN A 56 1.18 3.47 -13.14
N ILE A 57 1.75 4.40 -12.37
CA ILE A 57 2.83 4.12 -11.40
C ILE A 57 2.30 3.31 -10.19
N PRO A 58 1.16 3.68 -9.55
CA PRO A 58 0.64 2.97 -8.38
C PRO A 58 -0.07 1.66 -8.71
N SER A 59 -0.49 1.46 -9.97
CA SER A 59 -1.31 0.31 -10.38
C SER A 59 -0.61 -1.04 -10.16
N ARG A 60 0.72 -1.08 -10.25
CA ARG A 60 1.53 -2.28 -9.98
C ARG A 60 1.84 -2.50 -8.49
N GLY A 61 1.72 -1.45 -7.66
CA GLY A 61 2.07 -1.53 -6.25
C GLY A 61 1.08 -2.37 -5.44
N LEU A 62 -0.23 -2.23 -5.67
CA LEU A 62 -1.26 -3.01 -4.97
C LEU A 62 -1.10 -4.52 -5.21
N ALA A 63 -0.95 -4.93 -6.48
CA ALA A 63 -0.71 -6.33 -6.84
C ALA A 63 0.57 -6.88 -6.16
N SER A 64 1.61 -6.05 -6.10
CA SER A 64 2.86 -6.46 -5.45
C SER A 64 2.74 -6.51 -3.92
N LEU A 65 1.86 -5.72 -3.29
CA LEU A 65 1.57 -5.82 -1.85
C LEU A 65 0.77 -7.09 -1.52
N LEU A 66 -0.16 -7.51 -2.39
CA LEU A 66 -0.84 -8.81 -2.30
C LEU A 66 0.17 -9.97 -2.35
N GLN A 67 1.09 -9.96 -3.32
CA GLN A 67 2.14 -10.97 -3.44
C GLN A 67 3.08 -11.02 -2.21
N ARG A 68 3.14 -9.95 -1.42
CA ARG A 68 3.95 -9.88 -0.19
C ARG A 68 3.17 -10.26 1.07
N GLY A 69 1.87 -10.53 0.96
CA GLY A 69 1.00 -10.86 2.10
C GLY A 69 0.68 -9.69 3.03
N ILE A 70 1.07 -8.45 2.66
CA ILE A 70 0.73 -7.25 3.44
C ILE A 70 -0.76 -6.93 3.30
N ILE A 71 -1.29 -7.18 2.11
CA ILE A 71 -2.71 -7.06 1.78
C ILE A 71 -3.23 -8.44 1.44
N VAL A 72 -4.44 -8.73 1.88
CA VAL A 72 -5.20 -9.91 1.48
C VAL A 72 -6.40 -9.44 0.68
N LYS A 73 -6.78 -10.20 -0.36
CA LYS A 73 -7.99 -9.94 -1.13
C LYS A 73 -8.94 -11.11 -0.96
N GLU A 74 -10.16 -10.81 -0.53
CA GLU A 74 -11.26 -11.77 -0.45
C GLU A 74 -12.44 -11.20 -1.22
N ASN A 75 -12.86 -11.90 -2.28
CA ASN A 75 -13.92 -11.43 -3.18
C ASN A 75 -13.65 -9.99 -3.69
N ASN A 76 -14.50 -9.04 -3.28
CA ASN A 76 -14.46 -7.64 -3.70
C ASN A 76 -13.85 -6.70 -2.66
N VAL A 77 -13.32 -7.24 -1.57
CA VAL A 77 -12.70 -6.47 -0.50
C VAL A 77 -11.22 -6.81 -0.34
N TYR A 78 -10.48 -5.85 0.18
CA TYR A 78 -9.08 -5.95 0.55
C TYR A 78 -8.97 -5.72 2.05
N SER A 79 -8.01 -6.37 2.70
CA SER A 79 -7.71 -6.15 4.10
C SER A 79 -6.22 -6.08 4.36
N ILE A 80 -5.81 -5.36 5.40
CA ILE A 80 -4.43 -5.42 5.90
C ILE A 80 -4.21 -6.71 6.69
N HIS A 81 -2.97 -7.21 6.67
CA HIS A 81 -2.58 -8.36 7.49
C HIS A 81 -2.85 -8.10 8.98
N TYR A 82 -3.32 -9.12 9.71
CA TYR A 82 -3.77 -8.96 11.11
C TYR A 82 -2.69 -8.41 12.06
N LYS A 83 -1.41 -8.70 11.79
CA LYS A 83 -0.27 -8.15 12.54
C LYS A 83 -0.15 -6.62 12.48
N LEU A 84 -0.82 -5.98 11.52
CA LEU A 84 -0.81 -4.51 11.36
C LEU A 84 -2.00 -3.82 12.06
N ILE A 85 -2.96 -4.59 12.57
CA ILE A 85 -4.13 -4.04 13.29
C ILE A 85 -3.74 -3.22 14.53
N PRO A 86 -2.75 -3.63 15.36
CA PRO A 86 -2.31 -2.81 16.49
C PRO A 86 -1.80 -1.43 16.05
N TYR A 87 -1.06 -1.37 14.94
CA TYR A 87 -0.57 -0.11 14.37
C TYR A 87 -1.72 0.81 13.94
N MET A 88 -2.78 0.25 13.35
CA MET A 88 -3.97 1.02 12.94
C MET A 88 -4.70 1.57 14.17
N ARG A 89 -4.95 0.72 15.17
CA ARG A 89 -5.66 1.11 16.41
C ARG A 89 -4.95 2.23 17.16
N LEU A 90 -3.62 2.23 17.15
CA LEU A 90 -2.79 3.27 17.77
C LEU A 90 -2.59 4.49 16.86
N LYS A 91 -3.14 4.48 15.63
CA LYS A 91 -2.85 5.46 14.57
C LYS A 91 -1.34 5.69 14.39
N ALA A 92 -0.57 4.63 14.57
CA ALA A 92 0.89 4.68 14.55
C ALA A 92 1.41 4.85 13.13
N LYS A 93 2.61 5.41 13.00
CA LYS A 93 3.34 5.37 11.74
C LYS A 93 3.72 3.91 11.45
N CYS A 94 3.23 3.39 10.32
CA CYS A 94 3.62 2.07 9.82
C CYS A 94 4.13 2.25 8.39
N ASP A 95 5.44 2.31 8.21
CA ASP A 95 6.02 2.37 6.86
C ASP A 95 6.09 0.99 6.22
N TYR A 96 6.46 0.93 4.94
CA TYR A 96 6.52 -0.34 4.21
C TYR A 96 7.54 -1.33 4.80
N ALA A 97 8.64 -0.83 5.38
CA ALA A 97 9.69 -1.67 5.96
C ALA A 97 9.19 -2.31 7.26
N THR A 98 8.50 -1.55 8.11
CA THR A 98 7.78 -2.09 9.28
C THR A 98 6.73 -3.10 8.84
N ALA A 99 5.85 -2.74 7.89
CA ALA A 99 4.76 -3.60 7.45
C ALA A 99 5.26 -4.96 6.92
N ILE A 100 6.30 -4.95 6.07
CA ILE A 100 6.86 -6.21 5.53
C ILE A 100 7.60 -7.02 6.59
N HIS A 101 8.23 -6.37 7.57
CA HIS A 101 8.93 -7.05 8.65
C HIS A 101 7.93 -7.80 9.53
N GLU A 102 6.89 -7.11 10.00
CA GLU A 102 5.82 -7.66 10.82
C GLU A 102 5.15 -8.87 10.17
N VAL A 103 4.81 -8.75 8.88
CA VAL A 103 4.14 -9.82 8.11
C VAL A 103 5.05 -11.04 7.91
N ARG A 104 6.38 -10.87 7.91
CA ARG A 104 7.34 -11.95 7.65
C ARG A 104 7.86 -12.66 8.89
N ILE A 105 7.86 -11.99 10.04
CA ILE A 105 8.18 -12.65 11.31
C ILE A 105 7.15 -13.78 11.49
N LYS A 106 7.60 -14.98 11.82
CA LYS A 106 6.70 -16.09 12.16
C LYS A 106 6.16 -15.85 13.56
#